data_AF-A0A161YFM4-F1
#
_entry.id   AF-A0A161YFM4-F1
#
_cell.length_a   1.000
_cell.length_b   1.000
_cell.length_c   1.000
_cell.angle_alpha   90.00
_cell.angle_beta   90.00
_cell.angle_gamma   90.00
#
_symmetry.space_group_name_H-M   'P 1'
#
loop_
_entity.id
_entity.type
_entity.pdbx_description
1 polymer ?
#
loop_
_entity_poly.entity_id
_entity_poly.type
_entity_poly.pdbx_seq_one_letter_code
_entity_poly.pdbx_strand_id
1 'polypeptide(L)'
;MPLRNKLLNFIDTLTVSLANEVSLRLMIPTNIVNRTEMICEYISDEIGMHFRVEDFIMVIYLDYIKNSIKKYDPMRIYREISESYGYNDKIKIVCGNETYVYDKLACGRTDIVITMDKNEARKGQLLLREIGDLYGRKISLDLMISTLWINFIERYKRGDTEKSLKSILKILKSC
;
A
#
# COMPACT_ATOMS: atom_id res chain seq x y z
N MET A 1 4.09 14.41 48.95
CA MET A 1 3.60 14.91 47.64
C MET A 1 4.58 14.56 46.50
N PRO A 2 4.62 13.30 46.00
CA PRO A 2 5.18 13.07 44.65
C PRO A 2 4.33 12.16 43.74
N LEU A 3 3.27 11.53 44.25
CA LEU A 3 2.49 10.54 43.49
C LEU A 3 1.51 11.17 42.47
N ARG A 4 1.05 12.40 42.72
CA ARG A 4 0.02 13.05 41.90
C ARG A 4 0.56 13.55 40.54
N ASN A 5 1.85 13.86 40.46
CA ASN A 5 2.49 14.33 39.22
C ASN A 5 2.84 13.18 38.25
N LYS A 6 3.03 11.95 38.74
CA LYS A 6 3.29 10.79 37.87
C LYS A 6 2.03 10.31 37.13
N LEU A 7 0.87 10.37 37.79
CA LEU A 7 -0.41 10.01 37.20
C LEU A 7 -0.86 11.01 36.12
N LEU A 8 -0.64 12.30 36.34
CA LEU A 8 -0.94 13.33 35.34
C LEU A 8 -0.03 13.19 34.11
N ASN A 9 1.28 12.96 34.28
CA ASN A 9 2.16 12.69 33.14
C ASN A 9 1.80 11.40 32.38
N PHE A 10 1.22 10.39 33.05
CA PHE A 10 0.74 9.16 32.40
C PHE A 10 -0.52 9.41 31.57
N ILE A 11 -1.43 10.25 32.07
CA ILE A 11 -2.64 10.67 31.36
C ILE A 11 -2.29 11.64 30.22
N ASP A 12 -1.28 12.51 30.39
CA ASP A 12 -0.78 13.40 29.35
C ASP A 12 -0.08 12.62 28.21
N THR A 13 0.57 11.49 28.52
CA THR A 13 1.10 10.58 27.50
C THR A 13 -0.01 9.79 26.78
N LEU A 14 -1.15 9.56 27.44
CA LEU A 14 -2.33 8.93 26.86
C LEU A 14 -3.20 9.90 26.05
N THR A 15 -3.16 11.20 26.34
CA THR A 15 -3.96 12.23 25.66
C THR A 15 -3.28 12.82 24.43
N VAL A 16 -1.96 12.62 24.24
CA VAL A 16 -1.29 12.82 22.94
C VAL A 16 -1.70 11.75 21.90
N SER A 17 -2.40 10.67 22.31
CA SER A 17 -2.92 9.65 21.38
C SER A 17 -4.44 9.66 21.16
N LEU A 18 -5.08 10.84 21.20
CA LEU A 18 -6.52 10.95 20.94
C LEU A 18 -6.93 10.68 19.48
N ALA A 19 -5.97 10.58 18.56
CA ALA A 19 -6.20 10.03 17.23
C ALA A 19 -6.09 8.49 17.29
N ASN A 20 -7.22 7.79 17.21
CA ASN A 20 -7.27 6.35 16.93
C ASN A 20 -6.76 6.01 15.52
N GLU A 21 -6.50 7.04 14.72
CA GLU A 21 -6.05 6.93 13.34
C GLU A 21 -4.61 7.43 13.19
N VAL A 22 -3.93 6.92 12.17
CA VAL A 22 -2.64 7.41 11.70
C VAL A 22 -2.79 7.89 10.26
N SER A 23 -2.18 9.03 9.94
CA SER A 23 -2.11 9.55 8.58
C SER A 23 -0.81 9.12 7.91
N LEU A 24 -0.90 8.56 6.71
CA LEU A 24 0.24 8.14 5.91
C LEU A 24 0.23 8.91 4.58
N ARG A 25 1.39 9.48 4.22
CA ARG A 25 1.58 10.12 2.91
C ARG A 25 2.18 9.09 1.95
N LEU A 26 1.48 8.82 0.86
CA LEU A 26 1.86 7.90 -0.19
C LEU A 26 2.26 8.68 -1.43
N MET A 27 3.38 8.32 -2.05
CA MET A 27 3.86 8.97 -3.27
C MET A 27 3.75 8.02 -4.47
N ILE A 28 2.71 8.24 -5.28
CA ILE A 28 2.23 7.24 -6.24
C ILE A 28 2.33 7.79 -7.66
N PRO A 29 2.74 6.99 -8.66
CA PRO A 29 2.68 7.43 -10.05
C PRO A 29 1.26 7.87 -10.43
N THR A 30 1.11 9.05 -11.04
CA THR A 30 -0.20 9.65 -11.34
C THR A 30 -1.06 8.73 -12.21
N ASN A 31 -0.45 7.98 -13.13
CA ASN A 31 -1.18 7.01 -13.94
C ASN A 31 -1.77 5.84 -13.12
N ILE A 32 -1.19 5.50 -11.98
CA ILE A 32 -1.72 4.49 -11.04
C ILE A 32 -2.92 5.07 -10.31
N VAL A 33 -2.85 6.34 -9.89
CA VAL A 33 -3.97 7.05 -9.26
C VAL A 33 -5.17 7.09 -10.21
N ASN A 34 -5.00 7.65 -11.42
CA ASN A 34 -6.08 7.80 -12.39
C ASN A 34 -6.73 6.45 -12.75
N ARG A 35 -5.91 5.40 -12.91
CA ARG A 35 -6.41 4.04 -13.20
C ARG A 35 -7.24 3.49 -12.04
N THR A 36 -6.86 3.83 -10.82
CA THR A 36 -7.57 3.40 -9.61
C THR A 36 -8.89 4.14 -9.46
N GLU A 37 -8.92 5.44 -9.73
CA GLU A 37 -10.16 6.24 -9.75
C GLU A 37 -11.17 5.62 -10.73
N MET A 38 -10.76 5.31 -11.96
CA MET A 38 -11.62 4.63 -12.93
C MET A 38 -12.16 3.27 -12.43
N ILE A 39 -11.32 2.48 -11.73
CA ILE A 39 -11.74 1.20 -11.15
C ILE A 39 -12.75 1.45 -10.01
N CYS A 40 -12.54 2.48 -9.21
CA CYS A 40 -13.40 2.84 -8.09
C CYS A 40 -14.77 3.34 -8.58
N GLU A 41 -14.81 4.11 -9.67
CA GLU A 41 -16.05 4.50 -10.36
C GLU A 41 -16.82 3.27 -10.83
N TYR A 42 -16.15 2.35 -11.54
CA TYR A 42 -16.77 1.11 -12.00
C TYR A 42 -17.32 0.25 -10.85
N ILE A 43 -16.56 0.10 -9.75
CA ILE A 43 -17.02 -0.64 -8.57
C ILE A 43 -18.22 0.06 -7.94
N SER A 44 -18.19 1.39 -7.85
CA SER A 44 -19.27 2.18 -7.25
C SER A 44 -20.59 1.96 -7.98
N ASP A 45 -20.54 1.95 -9.32
CA ASP A 45 -21.71 1.68 -10.17
C ASP A 45 -22.23 0.25 -9.97
N GLU A 46 -21.33 -0.75 -9.88
CA GLU A 46 -21.69 -2.16 -9.71
C GLU A 46 -22.31 -2.49 -8.34
N ILE A 47 -21.94 -1.76 -7.28
CA ILE A 47 -22.44 -2.02 -5.92
C ILE A 47 -23.48 -0.99 -5.46
N GLY A 48 -23.71 0.08 -6.25
CA GLY A 48 -24.66 1.15 -5.92
C GLY A 48 -24.24 1.98 -4.69
N MET A 49 -22.95 2.02 -4.36
CA MET A 49 -22.41 2.75 -3.20
C MET A 49 -21.14 3.48 -3.60
N HIS A 50 -20.84 4.58 -2.91
CA HIS A 50 -19.59 5.32 -3.16
C HIS A 50 -18.39 4.51 -2.67
N PHE A 51 -17.48 4.18 -3.59
CA PHE A 51 -16.24 3.48 -3.31
C PHE A 51 -15.07 4.35 -3.79
N ARG A 52 -14.17 4.75 -2.88
CA ARG A 52 -13.09 5.71 -3.17
C ARG A 52 -11.73 5.03 -3.23
N VAL A 53 -10.73 5.80 -3.64
CA VAL A 53 -9.33 5.37 -3.70
C VAL A 53 -8.84 4.90 -2.31
N GLU A 54 -9.23 5.58 -1.23
CA GLU A 54 -8.87 5.17 0.13
C GLU A 54 -9.44 3.79 0.48
N ASP A 55 -10.70 3.53 0.11
CA ASP A 55 -11.36 2.24 0.34
C ASP A 55 -10.66 1.13 -0.44
N PHE A 56 -10.29 1.41 -1.69
CA PHE A 56 -9.53 0.50 -2.53
C PHE A 56 -8.16 0.14 -1.91
N ILE A 57 -7.41 1.16 -1.47
CA ILE A 57 -6.11 0.95 -0.82
C ILE A 57 -6.27 0.12 0.45
N MET A 58 -7.28 0.43 1.27
CA MET A 58 -7.55 -0.29 2.51
C MET A 58 -7.92 -1.74 2.25
N VAL A 59 -8.74 -2.02 1.24
CA VAL A 59 -9.08 -3.41 0.86
C VAL A 59 -7.84 -4.20 0.46
N ILE A 60 -6.97 -3.62 -0.38
CA ILE A 60 -5.71 -4.26 -0.78
C ILE A 60 -4.81 -4.52 0.43
N TYR A 61 -4.65 -3.53 1.29
CA TYR A 61 -3.83 -3.64 2.49
C TYR A 61 -4.35 -4.72 3.44
N LEU A 62 -5.64 -4.72 3.75
CA LEU A 62 -6.23 -5.65 4.70
C LEU A 62 -6.20 -7.08 4.16
N ASP A 63 -6.49 -7.29 2.87
CA ASP A 63 -6.35 -8.60 2.23
C ASP A 63 -4.90 -9.09 2.28
N TYR A 64 -3.94 -8.20 2.00
CA TYR A 64 -2.53 -8.51 2.08
C TYR A 64 -2.08 -8.96 3.48
N ILE A 65 -2.41 -8.17 4.52
CA ILE A 65 -2.06 -8.51 5.90
C ILE A 65 -2.70 -9.84 6.31
N LYS A 66 -3.99 -10.02 6.01
CA LYS A 66 -4.71 -11.26 6.29
C LYS A 66 -4.07 -12.46 5.63
N ASN A 67 -3.70 -12.36 4.35
CA ASN A 67 -3.08 -13.45 3.61
C ASN A 67 -1.64 -13.72 4.07
N SER A 68 -0.89 -12.68 4.42
CA SER A 68 0.47 -12.79 4.97
C SER A 68 0.47 -13.50 6.33
N ILE A 69 -0.54 -13.27 7.17
CA ILE A 69 -0.68 -13.98 8.46
C ILE A 69 -1.15 -15.42 8.25
N LYS A 70 -2.17 -15.63 7.39
CA LYS A 70 -2.75 -16.97 7.15
C LYS A 70 -1.80 -17.91 6.43
N LYS A 71 -0.99 -17.39 5.51
CA LYS A 71 -0.04 -18.13 4.68
C LYS A 71 1.32 -17.47 4.82
N TYR A 72 1.87 -17.59 6.02
CA TYR A 72 3.12 -16.95 6.39
C TYR A 72 4.28 -17.52 5.56
N ASP A 73 4.86 -16.66 4.73
CA ASP A 73 6.02 -16.91 3.90
C ASP A 73 6.83 -15.61 3.83
N PRO A 74 7.80 -15.41 4.74
CA PRO A 74 8.53 -14.14 4.83
C PRO A 74 9.35 -13.82 3.58
N MET A 75 9.80 -14.82 2.82
CA MET A 75 10.52 -14.59 1.57
C MET A 75 9.59 -14.04 0.48
N ARG A 76 8.39 -14.62 0.36
CA ARG A 76 7.36 -14.10 -0.55
C ARG A 76 6.95 -12.68 -0.18
N ILE A 77 6.71 -12.43 1.10
CA ILE A 77 6.34 -11.11 1.64
C ILE A 77 7.43 -10.10 1.30
N TYR A 78 8.69 -10.40 1.64
CA TYR A 78 9.84 -9.55 1.35
C TYR A 78 9.95 -9.21 -0.14
N ARG A 79 9.79 -10.20 -1.02
CA ARG A 79 9.83 -10.00 -2.48
C ARG A 79 8.71 -9.07 -2.95
N GLU A 80 7.48 -9.32 -2.51
CA GLU A 80 6.30 -8.54 -2.92
C GLU A 80 6.42 -7.06 -2.50
N ILE A 81 6.89 -6.77 -1.28
CA ILE A 81 7.03 -5.39 -0.79
C ILE A 81 8.32 -4.69 -1.24
N SER A 82 9.28 -5.46 -1.78
CA SER A 82 10.53 -4.93 -2.34
C SER A 82 10.48 -4.74 -3.86
N GLU A 83 9.42 -5.21 -4.53
CA GLU A 83 9.27 -5.12 -5.98
C GLU A 83 9.24 -3.66 -6.44
N SER A 84 9.93 -3.36 -7.54
CA SER A 84 9.96 -2.04 -8.18
C SER A 84 9.64 -2.19 -9.65
N TYR A 85 8.71 -1.36 -10.14
CA TYR A 85 8.27 -1.34 -11.54
C TYR A 85 9.05 -0.35 -12.42
N GLY A 86 10.14 0.20 -11.89
CA GLY A 86 11.09 0.97 -12.68
C GLY A 86 10.46 2.20 -13.33
N TYR A 87 9.61 2.93 -12.59
CA TYR A 87 8.95 4.15 -13.11
C TYR A 87 9.92 5.29 -13.46
N ASN A 88 11.20 5.13 -13.13
CA ASN A 88 12.30 6.03 -13.46
C ASN A 88 13.49 5.29 -14.11
N ASP A 89 13.28 4.08 -14.60
CA ASP A 89 14.35 3.28 -15.20
C ASP A 89 14.62 3.75 -16.63
N LYS A 90 15.88 3.62 -17.05
CA LYS A 90 16.27 3.89 -18.44
C LYS A 90 15.98 2.65 -19.30
N ILE A 91 15.36 2.87 -20.45
CA ILE A 91 15.20 1.84 -21.46
C ILE A 91 16.49 1.77 -22.27
N LYS A 92 17.11 0.60 -22.30
CA LYS A 92 18.26 0.31 -23.18
C LYS A 92 17.76 -0.46 -24.39
N ILE A 93 17.94 0.09 -25.58
CA ILE A 93 17.62 -0.55 -26.86
C ILE A 93 18.95 -0.88 -27.55
N VAL A 94 19.19 -2.16 -27.83
CA VAL A 94 20.39 -2.61 -28.54
C VAL A 94 20.05 -2.88 -30.00
N CYS A 95 20.71 -2.16 -30.92
CA CYS A 95 20.56 -2.33 -32.36
C CYS A 95 21.94 -2.59 -32.96
N GLY A 96 22.24 -3.87 -33.24
CA GLY A 96 23.57 -4.27 -33.69
C GLY A 96 24.63 -4.00 -32.62
N ASN A 97 25.66 -3.20 -32.95
CA ASN A 97 26.71 -2.79 -32.02
C ASN A 97 26.38 -1.49 -31.27
N GLU A 98 25.23 -0.87 -31.53
CA GLU A 98 24.84 0.39 -30.92
C GLU A 98 23.85 0.17 -29.77
N THR A 99 24.06 0.89 -28.66
CA THR A 99 23.15 0.89 -27.52
C THR A 99 22.57 2.29 -27.35
N TYR A 100 21.24 2.38 -27.47
CA TYR A 100 20.49 3.60 -27.25
C TYR A 100 19.89 3.57 -25.85
N VAL A 101 20.06 4.64 -25.09
CA VAL A 101 19.51 4.77 -23.73
C VAL A 101 18.49 5.89 -23.73
N TYR A 102 17.23 5.54 -23.52
CA TYR A 102 16.12 6.48 -23.41
C TYR A 102 15.63 6.52 -21.98
N ASP A 103 15.29 7.71 -21.48
CA ASP A 103 14.52 7.80 -20.26
C ASP A 103 13.12 7.26 -20.53
N LYS A 104 12.68 6.29 -19.72
CA LYS A 104 11.27 5.90 -19.73
C LYS A 104 10.46 7.15 -19.40
N LEU A 105 9.39 7.41 -20.17
CA LEU A 105 8.53 8.59 -20.00
C LEU A 105 8.28 8.85 -18.51
N ALA A 106 8.74 10.01 -18.05
CA ALA A 106 8.62 10.39 -16.65
C ALA A 106 7.14 10.35 -16.26
N CYS A 107 6.80 9.43 -15.36
CA CYS A 107 5.47 9.43 -14.80
C CYS A 107 5.43 10.49 -13.69
N GLY A 108 4.50 11.44 -13.81
CA GLY A 108 4.20 12.36 -12.71
C GLY A 108 3.92 11.57 -11.42
N ARG A 109 4.19 12.18 -10.26
CA ARG A 109 3.87 11.60 -8.96
C ARG A 109 2.79 12.43 -8.29
N THR A 110 1.84 11.74 -7.69
CA THR A 110 0.75 12.32 -6.92
C THR A 110 0.95 11.93 -5.46
N ASP A 111 0.89 12.92 -4.57
CA ASP A 111 0.85 12.71 -3.13
C ASP A 111 -0.59 12.42 -2.70
N ILE A 112 -0.81 11.26 -2.09
CA ILE A 112 -2.09 10.86 -1.52
C ILE A 112 -1.90 10.73 0.00
N VAL A 113 -2.79 11.32 0.78
CA VAL A 113 -2.82 11.12 2.23
C VAL A 113 -3.96 10.19 2.56
N ILE A 114 -3.65 9.05 3.17
CA ILE A 114 -4.66 8.12 3.71
C ILE A 114 -4.67 8.19 5.23
N THR A 115 -5.83 7.96 5.83
CA THR A 115 -5.97 7.69 7.26
C THR A 115 -6.35 6.24 7.49
N MET A 116 -5.82 5.64 8.54
CA MET A 116 -6.16 4.26 8.91
C MET A 116 -6.12 4.07 10.42
N ASP A 117 -6.89 3.10 10.91
CA ASP A 117 -6.88 2.73 12.33
C ASP A 117 -5.46 2.31 12.78
N LYS A 118 -5.08 2.77 13.97
CA LYS A 118 -3.76 2.55 14.56
C LYS A 118 -3.48 1.08 14.82
N ASN A 119 -4.48 0.26 15.13
CA ASN A 119 -4.31 -1.18 15.27
C ASN A 119 -4.03 -1.85 13.93
N GLU A 120 -4.72 -1.42 12.87
CA GLU A 120 -4.42 -1.91 11.52
C GLU A 120 -3.02 -1.52 11.08
N ALA A 121 -2.59 -0.27 11.32
CA ALA A 121 -1.22 0.16 11.06
C ALA A 121 -0.19 -0.65 11.87
N ARG A 122 -0.49 -0.95 13.14
CA ARG A 122 0.38 -1.75 14.01
C ARG A 122 0.61 -3.15 13.46
N LYS A 123 -0.41 -3.80 12.88
CA LYS A 123 -0.24 -5.13 12.26
C LYS A 123 0.78 -5.10 11.13
N GLY A 124 0.70 -4.12 10.24
CA GLY A 124 1.68 -3.92 9.17
C GLY A 124 3.08 -3.64 9.70
N GLN A 125 3.20 -2.79 10.73
CA GLN A 125 4.50 -2.49 11.35
C GLN A 125 5.15 -3.72 12.00
N LEU A 126 4.37 -4.60 12.62
CA LEU A 126 4.90 -5.84 13.19
C LEU A 126 5.45 -6.76 12.11
N LEU A 127 4.70 -6.93 11.01
CA LEU A 127 5.16 -7.70 9.87
C LEU A 127 6.45 -7.13 9.28
N LEU A 128 6.51 -5.82 9.08
CA LEU A 128 7.71 -5.14 8.53
C LEU A 128 8.92 -5.25 9.45
N ARG A 129 8.72 -5.23 10.78
CA ARG A 129 9.81 -5.43 11.73
C ARG A 129 10.41 -6.81 11.60
N GLU A 130 9.58 -7.84 11.53
CA GLU A 130 10.01 -9.22 11.35
C GLU A 130 10.79 -9.41 10.04
N ILE A 131 10.27 -8.86 8.93
CA ILE A 131 10.99 -8.87 7.65
C ILE A 131 12.33 -8.13 7.74
N GLY A 132 12.38 -7.02 8.47
CA GLY A 132 13.60 -6.27 8.73
C GLY A 132 14.63 -7.06 9.54
N ASP A 133 14.19 -7.83 10.53
CA ASP A 133 15.03 -8.69 11.35
C ASP A 133 15.59 -9.88 10.55
N LEU A 134 14.78 -10.45 9.63
CA LEU A 134 15.16 -11.60 8.81
C LEU A 134 16.09 -11.25 7.63
N TYR A 135 15.86 -10.12 6.97
CA TYR A 135 16.54 -9.77 5.71
C TYR A 135 17.37 -8.48 5.77
N GLY A 136 17.42 -7.82 6.93
CA GLY A 136 18.28 -6.65 7.16
C GLY A 136 17.82 -5.36 6.47
N ARG A 137 16.64 -5.34 5.84
CA ARG A 137 16.11 -4.17 5.13
C ARG A 137 14.91 -3.57 5.86
N LYS A 138 15.02 -2.31 6.26
CA LYS A 138 13.90 -1.55 6.84
C LYS A 138 13.04 -0.96 5.73
N ILE A 139 11.77 -1.33 5.72
CA ILE A 139 10.75 -0.81 4.79
C ILE A 139 9.71 -0.08 5.63
N SER A 140 9.35 1.14 5.22
CA SER A 140 8.32 1.93 5.89
C SER A 140 6.92 1.46 5.51
N LEU A 141 5.93 1.76 6.37
CA LEU A 141 4.55 1.33 6.14
C LEU A 141 3.93 2.01 4.91
N ASP A 142 4.20 3.31 4.72
CA ASP A 142 3.82 4.08 3.55
C ASP A 142 4.41 3.49 2.26
N LEU A 143 5.68 3.07 2.28
CA LEU A 143 6.32 2.43 1.14
C LEU A 143 5.68 1.06 0.85
N MET A 144 5.42 0.25 1.88
CA MET A 144 4.73 -1.02 1.71
C MET A 144 3.37 -0.83 1.05
N ILE A 145 2.53 0.07 1.56
CA ILE A 145 1.19 0.34 1.01
C ILE A 145 1.30 0.85 -0.43
N SER A 146 2.24 1.76 -0.69
CA SER A 146 2.50 2.28 -2.03
C SER A 146 2.88 1.16 -3.01
N THR A 147 3.79 0.27 -2.61
CA THR A 147 4.21 -0.88 -3.42
C THR A 147 3.04 -1.82 -3.67
N LEU A 148 2.26 -2.17 -2.65
CA LEU A 148 1.09 -3.05 -2.82
C LEU A 148 0.08 -2.48 -3.82
N TRP A 149 -0.21 -1.19 -3.72
CA TRP A 149 -1.12 -0.51 -4.63
C TRP A 149 -0.58 -0.53 -6.08
N ILE A 150 0.68 -0.13 -6.27
CA ILE A 150 1.33 -0.13 -7.58
C ILE A 150 1.33 -1.53 -8.18
N ASN A 151 1.72 -2.55 -7.41
CA ASN A 151 1.79 -3.93 -7.88
C ASN A 151 0.42 -4.47 -8.26
N PHE A 152 -0.63 -4.08 -7.55
CA PHE A 152 -1.99 -4.47 -7.91
C PHE A 152 -2.38 -3.92 -9.28
N ILE A 153 -2.21 -2.62 -9.49
CA ILE A 153 -2.62 -1.95 -10.73
C ILE A 153 -1.75 -2.39 -11.91
N GLU A 154 -0.46 -2.62 -11.72
CA GLU A 154 0.41 -3.12 -12.77
C GLU A 154 0.06 -4.55 -13.19
N ARG A 155 -0.24 -5.44 -12.24
CA ARG A 155 -0.77 -6.78 -12.56
C ARG A 155 -2.13 -6.71 -13.24
N TYR A 156 -2.95 -5.71 -12.90
CA TYR A 156 -4.24 -5.45 -13.57
C TYR A 156 -4.09 -5.03 -15.02
N LYS A 157 -3.14 -4.17 -15.34
CA LYS A 157 -2.86 -3.79 -16.73
C LYS A 157 -2.45 -4.99 -17.60
N ARG A 158 -1.83 -6.01 -17.00
CA ARG A 158 -1.37 -7.22 -17.71
C ARG A 158 -2.45 -8.31 -17.83
N GLY A 159 -3.65 -8.09 -17.29
CA GLY A 159 -4.76 -9.06 -17.33
C GLY A 159 -4.71 -10.15 -16.25
N ASP A 160 -3.70 -10.13 -15.36
CA ASP A 160 -3.51 -11.18 -14.34
C ASP A 160 -4.51 -11.09 -13.17
N THR A 161 -5.19 -9.95 -12.99
CA THR A 161 -5.99 -9.66 -11.77
C THR A 161 -7.48 -9.47 -12.01
N GLU A 162 -8.03 -9.93 -13.14
CA GLU A 162 -9.49 -10.00 -13.31
C GLU A 162 -10.15 -10.82 -12.18
N LYS A 163 -9.45 -11.85 -11.69
CA LYS A 163 -9.84 -12.62 -10.49
C LYS A 163 -9.75 -11.81 -9.19
N SER A 164 -8.79 -10.90 -9.07
CA SER A 164 -8.62 -10.08 -7.87
C SER A 164 -9.68 -8.97 -7.79
N LEU A 165 -10.05 -8.36 -8.92
CA LEU A 165 -11.18 -7.41 -8.96
C LEU A 165 -12.49 -8.11 -8.60
N LYS A 166 -12.74 -9.30 -9.16
CA LYS A 166 -13.88 -10.15 -8.76
C LYS A 166 -13.83 -10.52 -7.28
N SER A 167 -12.64 -10.69 -6.71
CA SER A 167 -12.46 -10.96 -5.28
C SER A 167 -12.76 -9.73 -4.41
N ILE A 168 -12.37 -8.53 -4.84
CA ILE A 168 -12.76 -7.26 -4.19
C ILE A 168 -14.28 -7.13 -4.21
N LEU A 169 -14.92 -7.27 -5.37
CA LEU A 169 -16.39 -7.23 -5.49
C LEU A 169 -17.07 -8.30 -4.63
N LYS A 170 -16.49 -9.51 -4.53
CA LYS A 170 -17.01 -10.57 -3.68
C LYS A 170 -16.90 -10.22 -2.19
N ILE A 171 -15.77 -9.65 -1.76
CA ILE A 171 -15.59 -9.19 -0.38
C ILE A 171 -16.63 -8.12 -0.07
N LEU A 172 -16.81 -7.14 -0.96
CA LEU A 172 -17.76 -6.05 -0.78
C LEU A 172 -19.23 -6.51 -0.78
N LYS A 173 -19.59 -7.52 -1.59
CA LYS A 173 -20.93 -8.12 -1.60
C LYS A 173 -21.21 -9.09 -0.43
N SER A 174 -20.17 -9.47 0.34
CA SER A 174 -20.30 -10.37 1.48
C SER A 174 -20.29 -9.62 2.83
N CYS A 175 -20.17 -8.29 2.79
CA CYS A 175 -20.39 -7.39 3.92
C CYS A 175 -21.84 -6.91 3.90
#